data_AF-A0A2S8R7C5-F1
#
_entry.id   AF-A0A2S8R7C5-F1
#
_cell.length_a   1.000
_cell.length_b   1.000
_cell.length_c   1.000
_cell.angle_alpha   90.00
_cell.angle_beta   90.00
_cell.angle_gamma   90.00
#
_symmetry.space_group_name_H-M   'P 1'
#
loop_
_entity.id
_entity.type
_entity.pdbx_description
1 polymer ?
#
loop_
_entity_poly.entity_id
_entity_poly.type
_entity_poly.pdbx_seq_one_letter_code
_entity_poly.pdbx_strand_id
1 'polypeptide(L)'
;MLLEMFITNYENDALEAISKNIDPDLIKQLDDLGIKPSDYDNFRITGHRTAETVAEIFERTGISVGKFKEILDTPKGFRPDPSTYLNTDYISSHLAKFEGGVTKITAYIPTETVGPPGGTFVMPKSLADEIIEKSGGNISKLEELLGLDPGTLGTNPVRIDILSPKGLRMPSGNELGASLQWLPGGYTAGGVPEATIDPAPIGTYIAKTLFN
;
A
#
# COMPACT_ATOMS: atom_id res chain seq x y z
N MET A 1 -22.89 -12.63 -20.70
CA MET A 1 -22.39 -11.63 -21.68
C MET A 1 -20.97 -11.16 -21.40
N LEU A 2 -20.68 -10.40 -20.33
CA LEU A 2 -19.30 -9.96 -20.03
C LEU A 2 -18.35 -11.13 -19.73
N LEU A 3 -18.76 -12.07 -18.88
CA LEU A 3 -17.97 -13.26 -18.56
C LEU A 3 -17.61 -14.13 -19.79
N GLU A 4 -18.58 -14.37 -20.68
CA GLU A 4 -18.38 -15.16 -21.91
C GLU A 4 -17.42 -14.46 -22.88
N MET A 5 -17.46 -13.13 -22.94
CA MET A 5 -16.53 -12.32 -23.73
C MET A 5 -15.10 -12.45 -23.21
N PHE A 6 -14.88 -12.41 -21.90
CA PHE A 6 -13.55 -12.59 -21.30
C PHE A 6 -12.99 -13.99 -21.53
N ILE A 7 -13.81 -15.03 -21.34
CA ILE A 7 -13.38 -16.42 -21.60
C ILE A 7 -13.00 -16.61 -23.08
N THR A 8 -13.69 -15.93 -24.00
CA THR A 8 -13.38 -16.02 -25.44
C THR A 8 -12.12 -15.25 -25.82
N ASN A 9 -11.83 -14.13 -25.16
CA ASN A 9 -10.72 -13.24 -25.51
C ASN A 9 -9.41 -13.54 -24.76
N TYR A 10 -9.48 -14.12 -23.56
CA TYR A 10 -8.35 -14.34 -22.66
C TYR A 10 -8.23 -15.77 -22.14
N GLU A 11 -9.14 -16.66 -22.55
CA GLU A 11 -9.13 -18.09 -22.24
C GLU A 11 -8.78 -18.40 -20.77
N ASN A 12 -7.62 -19.02 -20.53
CA ASN A 12 -7.17 -19.49 -19.22
C ASN A 12 -6.83 -18.34 -18.27
N ASP A 13 -6.34 -17.20 -18.79
CA ASP A 13 -5.88 -16.09 -17.93
C ASP A 13 -7.05 -15.37 -17.26
N ALA A 14 -8.19 -15.25 -17.97
CA ALA A 14 -9.43 -14.74 -17.36
C ALA A 14 -9.97 -15.69 -16.29
N LEU A 15 -9.89 -17.00 -16.52
CA LEU A 15 -10.29 -18.00 -15.52
C LEU A 15 -9.39 -17.95 -14.29
N GLU A 16 -8.09 -17.73 -14.45
CA GLU A 16 -7.16 -17.54 -13.34
C GLU A 16 -7.50 -16.27 -12.54
N ALA A 17 -7.75 -15.14 -13.20
CA ALA A 17 -8.16 -13.90 -12.54
C ALA A 17 -9.45 -14.08 -11.71
N ILE A 18 -10.44 -14.76 -12.27
CA ILE A 18 -11.70 -15.09 -11.57
C ILE A 18 -11.44 -16.01 -10.37
N SER A 19 -10.52 -16.97 -10.49
CA SER A 19 -10.13 -17.83 -9.36
C SER A 19 -9.47 -17.06 -8.21
N LYS A 20 -8.87 -15.89 -8.50
CA LYS A 20 -8.34 -14.92 -7.52
C LYS A 20 -9.42 -13.93 -7.01
N ASN A 21 -10.70 -14.25 -7.23
CA ASN A 21 -11.89 -13.44 -6.90
C ASN A 21 -11.95 -12.06 -7.59
N ILE A 22 -11.22 -11.86 -8.68
CA ILE A 22 -11.31 -10.63 -9.47
C ILE A 22 -12.56 -10.74 -10.35
N ASP A 23 -13.53 -9.85 -10.13
CA ASP A 23 -14.79 -9.89 -10.87
C ASP A 23 -14.63 -9.40 -12.33
N PRO A 24 -15.51 -9.82 -13.24
CA PRO A 24 -15.39 -9.47 -14.66
C PRO A 24 -15.40 -7.96 -14.97
N ASP A 25 -16.05 -7.14 -14.14
CA ASP A 25 -16.12 -5.70 -14.37
C ASP A 25 -14.77 -5.05 -14.06
N LEU A 26 -14.13 -5.45 -12.96
CA LEU A 26 -12.77 -5.02 -12.62
C LEU A 26 -11.73 -5.55 -13.62
N ILE A 27 -11.89 -6.79 -14.12
CA ILE A 27 -11.05 -7.31 -15.21
C ILE A 27 -11.17 -6.41 -16.44
N LYS A 28 -12.40 -6.00 -16.80
CA LYS A 28 -12.63 -5.08 -17.92
C LYS A 28 -12.00 -3.72 -17.69
N GLN A 29 -12.13 -3.16 -16.48
CA GLN A 29 -11.54 -1.88 -16.15
C GLN A 29 -10.02 -1.90 -16.33
N LEU A 30 -9.36 -2.97 -15.87
CA LEU A 30 -7.92 -3.15 -16.06
C LEU A 30 -7.55 -3.34 -17.53
N ASP A 31 -8.35 -4.10 -18.30
CA ASP A 31 -8.13 -4.29 -19.73
C ASP A 31 -8.30 -2.99 -20.53
N ASP A 32 -9.29 -2.16 -20.17
CA ASP A 32 -9.49 -0.83 -20.77
C ASP A 32 -8.29 0.11 -20.48
N LEU A 33 -7.57 -0.11 -19.37
CA LEU A 33 -6.29 0.57 -19.08
C LEU A 33 -5.10 -0.04 -19.85
N GLY A 34 -5.29 -1.19 -20.50
CA GLY A 34 -4.26 -1.94 -21.22
C GLY A 34 -3.53 -3.00 -20.37
N ILE A 35 -4.08 -3.38 -19.22
CA ILE A 35 -3.55 -4.40 -18.32
C ILE A 35 -4.36 -5.67 -18.50
N LYS A 36 -3.81 -6.61 -19.27
CA LYS A 36 -4.47 -7.89 -19.54
C LYS A 36 -4.33 -8.83 -18.34
N PRO A 37 -5.25 -9.79 -18.16
CA PRO A 37 -5.13 -10.84 -17.14
C PRO A 37 -3.77 -11.54 -17.13
N SER A 38 -3.19 -11.80 -18.31
CA SER A 38 -1.85 -12.39 -18.48
C SER A 38 -0.71 -11.59 -17.85
N ASP A 39 -0.92 -10.29 -17.61
CA ASP A 39 0.08 -9.38 -17.05
C ASP A 39 -0.09 -9.16 -15.54
N TYR A 40 -1.12 -9.70 -14.90
CA TYR A 40 -1.47 -9.36 -13.52
C TYR A 40 -0.31 -9.56 -12.53
N ASP A 41 0.46 -10.63 -12.68
CA ASP A 41 1.64 -10.88 -11.84
C ASP A 41 2.73 -9.80 -12.04
N ASN A 42 2.91 -9.27 -13.26
CA ASN A 42 3.82 -8.15 -13.55
C ASN A 42 3.40 -6.85 -12.86
N PHE A 43 2.10 -6.69 -12.59
CA PHE A 43 1.51 -5.57 -11.86
C PHE A 43 1.28 -5.88 -10.38
N ARG A 44 1.74 -7.04 -9.90
CA ARG A 44 1.57 -7.53 -8.51
C ARG A 44 0.09 -7.70 -8.12
N ILE A 45 -0.79 -7.88 -9.09
CA ILE A 45 -2.22 -8.11 -8.89
C ILE A 45 -2.43 -9.57 -8.49
N THR A 46 -2.63 -9.80 -7.19
CA THR A 46 -2.78 -11.15 -6.62
C THR A 46 -4.22 -11.50 -6.25
N GLY A 47 -5.14 -10.55 -6.34
CA GLY A 47 -6.56 -10.74 -6.04
C GLY A 47 -7.34 -9.43 -6.17
N HIS A 48 -8.64 -9.52 -5.89
CA HIS A 48 -9.60 -8.41 -6.05
C HIS A 48 -9.11 -7.10 -5.46
N ARG A 49 -8.67 -7.09 -4.20
CA ARG A 49 -8.29 -5.85 -3.51
C ARG A 49 -7.07 -5.16 -4.12
N THR A 50 -6.08 -5.94 -4.55
CA THR A 50 -4.90 -5.39 -5.22
C THR A 50 -5.25 -4.91 -6.63
N ALA A 51 -6.15 -5.62 -7.34
CA ALA A 51 -6.68 -5.19 -8.63
C ALA A 51 -7.39 -3.83 -8.54
N GLU A 52 -8.27 -3.66 -7.55
CA GLU A 52 -8.94 -2.37 -7.27
C GLU A 52 -7.90 -1.27 -7.00
N THR A 53 -6.94 -1.54 -6.11
CA THR A 53 -5.90 -0.57 -5.74
C THR A 53 -5.08 -0.13 -6.95
N VAL A 54 -4.69 -1.08 -7.81
CA VAL A 54 -3.92 -0.77 -9.02
C VAL A 54 -4.74 0.09 -9.98
N ALA A 55 -6.02 -0.23 -10.21
CA ALA A 55 -6.92 0.60 -11.03
C ALA A 55 -7.07 2.02 -10.44
N GLU A 56 -7.30 2.13 -9.13
CA GLU A 56 -7.40 3.42 -8.42
C GLU A 56 -6.11 4.25 -8.52
N ILE A 57 -4.93 3.63 -8.49
CA ILE A 57 -3.66 4.34 -8.63
C ILE A 57 -3.60 5.02 -10.00
N PHE A 58 -3.97 4.32 -11.09
CA PHE A 58 -3.96 4.91 -12.43
C PHE A 58 -4.92 6.10 -12.53
N GLU A 59 -6.13 5.96 -11.99
CA GLU A 59 -7.13 7.04 -11.97
C GLU A 59 -6.67 8.26 -11.17
N ARG A 60 -6.07 8.04 -10.00
CA ARG A 60 -5.66 9.12 -9.08
C ARG A 60 -4.39 9.83 -9.52
N THR A 61 -3.44 9.10 -10.09
CA THR A 61 -2.09 9.62 -10.38
C THR A 61 -1.92 10.06 -11.82
N GLY A 62 -2.67 9.48 -12.76
CA GLY A 62 -2.43 9.63 -14.19
C GLY A 62 -1.10 9.03 -14.67
N ILE A 63 -0.43 8.20 -13.85
CA ILE A 63 0.78 7.48 -14.28
C ILE A 63 0.43 6.57 -15.47
N SER A 64 1.30 6.46 -16.46
CA SER A 64 1.06 5.52 -17.57
C SER A 64 1.32 4.08 -17.12
N VAL A 65 0.59 3.12 -17.69
CA VAL A 65 0.80 1.67 -17.45
C VAL A 65 2.24 1.26 -17.75
N GLY A 66 2.83 1.78 -18.84
CA GLY A 66 4.23 1.55 -19.18
C GLY A 66 5.20 2.06 -18.12
N LYS A 67 4.99 3.27 -17.58
CA LYS A 67 5.86 3.82 -16.52
C LYS A 67 5.69 3.08 -15.21
N PHE A 68 4.47 2.69 -14.87
CA PHE A 68 4.20 1.88 -13.67
C PHE A 68 4.95 0.55 -13.74
N LYS A 69 4.85 -0.16 -14.87
CA LYS A 69 5.59 -1.40 -15.10
C LYS A 69 7.10 -1.20 -15.06
N GLU A 70 7.62 -0.16 -15.71
CA GLU A 70 9.05 0.20 -15.68
C GLU A 70 9.56 0.34 -14.24
N ILE A 71 8.81 0.99 -13.36
CA ILE A 71 9.18 1.16 -11.95
C ILE A 71 9.17 -0.17 -11.19
N LEU A 72 8.18 -1.02 -11.44
CA LEU A 72 8.08 -2.34 -10.80
C LEU A 72 9.22 -3.27 -11.23
N ASP A 73 9.61 -3.22 -12.51
CA ASP A 73 10.73 -3.97 -13.08
C ASP A 73 12.10 -3.40 -12.64
N THR A 74 12.14 -2.12 -12.26
CA THR A 74 13.38 -1.47 -11.79
C THR A 74 13.79 -2.04 -10.42
N PRO A 75 15.04 -2.54 -10.28
CA PRO A 75 15.51 -3.10 -9.03
C PRO A 75 15.44 -2.10 -7.86
N LYS A 76 15.10 -2.60 -6.67
CA LYS A 76 15.12 -1.81 -5.43
C LYS A 76 16.50 -1.16 -5.24
N GLY A 77 16.52 0.12 -4.93
CA GLY A 77 17.72 0.97 -4.86
C GLY A 77 17.90 1.85 -6.09
N PHE A 78 17.27 1.51 -7.21
CA PHE A 78 17.38 2.24 -8.49
C PHE A 78 16.05 2.80 -8.99
N ARG A 79 14.94 2.60 -8.26
CA ARG A 79 13.63 3.10 -8.67
C ARG A 79 13.67 4.64 -8.72
N PRO A 80 13.01 5.27 -9.71
CA PRO A 80 13.08 6.71 -9.88
C PRO A 80 12.39 7.44 -8.74
N ASP A 81 12.76 8.70 -8.54
CA ASP A 81 12.11 9.57 -7.57
C ASP A 81 10.62 9.78 -7.92
N PRO A 82 9.68 9.69 -6.95
CA PRO A 82 8.25 9.88 -7.21
C PRO A 82 7.88 11.16 -7.96
N SER A 83 8.61 12.26 -7.76
CA SER A 83 8.37 13.54 -8.45
C SER A 83 8.64 13.49 -9.96
N THR A 84 9.31 12.44 -10.45
CA THR A 84 9.58 12.25 -11.89
C THR A 84 8.43 11.60 -12.64
N TYR A 85 7.46 11.01 -11.94
CA TYR A 85 6.34 10.30 -12.54
C TYR A 85 4.97 10.57 -11.88
N LEU A 86 4.94 11.24 -10.73
CA LEU A 86 3.71 11.72 -10.09
C LEU A 86 3.65 13.24 -10.18
N ASN A 87 2.46 13.77 -10.46
CA ASN A 87 2.21 15.21 -10.46
C ASN A 87 2.36 15.79 -9.03
N THR A 88 2.95 16.98 -8.92
CA THR A 88 3.10 17.74 -7.67
C THR A 88 1.77 17.94 -6.93
N ASP A 89 0.66 18.19 -7.63
CA ASP A 89 -0.66 18.36 -7.01
C ASP A 89 -1.15 17.06 -6.37
N TYR A 90 -0.92 15.92 -7.03
CA TYR A 90 -1.20 14.60 -6.47
C TYR A 90 -0.37 14.34 -5.23
N ILE A 91 0.95 14.57 -5.32
CA ILE A 91 1.88 14.39 -4.18
C ILE A 91 1.43 15.23 -2.99
N SER A 92 1.15 16.51 -3.21
CA SER A 92 0.74 17.43 -2.15
C SER A 92 -0.58 17.00 -1.51
N SER A 93 -1.58 16.64 -2.34
CA SER A 93 -2.88 16.15 -1.87
C SER A 93 -2.77 14.82 -1.13
N HIS A 94 -1.85 13.95 -1.53
CA HIS A 94 -1.60 12.69 -0.84
C HIS A 94 -0.95 12.89 0.52
N LEU A 95 0.11 13.70 0.59
CA LEU A 95 0.82 13.98 1.83
C LEU A 95 -0.01 14.80 2.82
N ALA A 96 -0.95 15.63 2.35
CA ALA A 96 -1.90 16.36 3.19
C ALA A 96 -2.73 15.43 4.11
N LYS A 97 -2.98 14.17 3.68
CA LYS A 97 -3.68 13.16 4.49
C LYS A 97 -2.95 12.85 5.81
N PHE A 98 -1.65 13.14 5.89
CA PHE A 98 -0.77 12.82 7.02
C PHE A 98 -0.51 14.02 7.95
N GLU A 99 -1.04 15.21 7.65
CA GLU A 99 -0.82 16.43 8.44
C GLU A 99 -1.35 16.31 9.88
N GLY A 100 -2.37 15.48 10.12
CA GLY A 100 -2.91 15.19 11.46
C GLY A 100 -2.03 14.26 12.32
N GLY A 101 -0.80 13.99 11.87
CA GLY A 101 0.10 13.01 12.47
C GLY A 101 0.01 11.65 11.78
N VAL A 102 0.97 10.79 12.10
CA VAL A 102 1.14 9.49 11.45
C VAL A 102 1.22 8.37 12.47
N THR A 103 0.82 7.17 12.06
CA THR A 103 0.83 5.97 12.88
C THR A 103 1.61 4.85 12.21
N LYS A 104 2.35 4.08 13.02
CA LYS A 104 2.85 2.74 12.68
C LYS A 104 2.32 1.75 13.70
N ILE A 105 1.92 0.56 13.27
CA ILE A 105 1.54 -0.54 14.18
C ILE A 105 2.64 -1.61 14.11
N THR A 106 3.11 -2.07 15.26
CA THR A 106 4.20 -3.05 15.40
C THR A 106 3.82 -4.15 16.39
N ALA A 107 4.53 -5.28 16.36
CA ALA A 107 4.29 -6.39 17.29
C ALA A 107 4.88 -6.17 18.70
N TYR A 108 5.70 -5.14 18.88
CA TYR A 108 6.42 -4.87 20.13
C TYR A 108 6.57 -3.38 20.38
N ILE A 109 6.79 -3.02 21.65
CA ILE A 109 7.12 -1.66 22.06
C ILE A 109 8.57 -1.39 21.64
N PRO A 110 8.83 -0.38 20.80
CA PRO A 110 10.20 -0.04 20.41
C PRO A 110 11.00 0.42 21.64
N THR A 111 12.22 -0.09 21.79
CA THR A 111 13.18 0.34 22.81
C THR A 111 14.21 1.34 22.27
N GLU A 112 14.14 1.64 20.98
CA GLU A 112 15.08 2.48 20.24
C GLU A 112 14.35 3.38 19.23
N THR A 113 15.11 3.98 18.32
CA THR A 113 14.58 4.75 17.19
C THR A 113 13.62 3.89 16.35
N VAL A 114 12.44 4.42 16.04
CA VAL A 114 11.47 3.73 15.18
C VAL A 114 11.84 3.95 13.73
N GLY A 115 12.17 2.86 13.04
CA GLY A 115 12.52 2.86 11.63
C GLY A 115 14.03 2.71 11.39
N PRO A 116 14.44 2.02 10.32
CA PRO A 116 15.84 1.86 9.97
C PRO A 116 16.40 3.13 9.32
N PRO A 117 17.74 3.25 9.15
CA PRO A 117 18.33 4.34 8.37
C PRO A 117 17.66 4.48 7.00
N GLY A 118 17.34 5.71 6.60
CA GLY A 118 16.62 5.99 5.35
C GLY A 118 15.09 6.11 5.49
N GLY A 119 14.52 5.75 6.65
CA GLY A 119 13.13 6.03 6.99
C GLY A 119 12.23 4.80 7.13
N THR A 120 10.98 5.04 7.53
CA THR A 120 9.98 4.00 7.78
C THR A 120 8.62 4.36 7.19
N PHE A 121 7.89 3.33 6.78
CA PHE A 121 6.50 3.46 6.32
C PHE A 121 5.56 3.75 7.48
N VAL A 122 4.61 4.64 7.21
CA VAL A 122 3.56 5.08 8.12
C VAL A 122 2.24 5.27 7.36
N MET A 123 1.13 5.25 8.10
CA MET A 123 -0.21 5.61 7.60
C MET A 123 -0.73 6.88 8.32
N PRO A 124 -1.78 7.54 7.81
CA PRO A 124 -2.44 8.63 8.52
C PRO A 124 -2.95 8.18 9.89
N LYS A 125 -2.76 9.02 10.91
CA LYS A 125 -3.22 8.70 12.27
C LYS A 125 -4.74 8.48 12.33
N SER A 126 -5.51 9.32 11.64
CA SER A 126 -6.98 9.22 11.58
C SER A 126 -7.45 7.90 10.97
N LEU A 127 -6.78 7.45 9.90
CA LEU A 127 -7.09 6.16 9.30
C LEU A 127 -6.73 4.99 10.22
N ALA A 128 -5.64 5.10 10.96
CA ALA A 128 -5.31 4.13 11.99
C ALA A 128 -6.43 4.02 13.04
N ASP A 129 -7.00 5.15 13.47
CA ASP A 129 -8.14 5.18 14.40
C ASP A 129 -9.32 4.36 13.83
N GLU A 130 -9.70 4.59 12.56
CA GLU A 130 -10.79 3.85 11.90
C GLU A 130 -10.50 2.35 11.74
N ILE A 131 -9.30 1.98 11.32
CA ILE A 131 -8.93 0.58 11.09
C ILE A 131 -8.91 -0.19 12.41
N ILE A 132 -8.38 0.41 13.47
CA ILE A 132 -8.38 -0.18 14.81
C ILE A 132 -9.81 -0.39 15.30
N GLU A 133 -10.69 0.61 15.13
CA GLU A 133 -12.11 0.48 15.49
C GLU A 133 -12.79 -0.64 14.68
N LYS A 134 -12.63 -0.67 13.36
CA LYS A 134 -13.18 -1.70 12.47
C LYS A 134 -12.68 -3.10 12.80
N SER A 135 -11.47 -3.23 13.33
CA SER A 135 -10.93 -4.54 13.74
C SER A 135 -11.68 -5.12 14.95
N GLY A 136 -12.33 -4.28 15.77
CA GLY A 136 -13.12 -4.72 16.92
C GLY A 136 -12.30 -5.50 17.96
N GLY A 137 -10.99 -5.24 18.04
CA GLY A 137 -10.06 -5.97 18.92
C GLY A 137 -9.54 -7.29 18.34
N ASN A 138 -9.96 -7.68 17.13
CA ASN A 138 -9.46 -8.88 16.47
C ASN A 138 -8.16 -8.57 15.71
N ILE A 139 -7.04 -9.11 16.19
CA ILE A 139 -5.70 -8.87 15.61
C ILE A 139 -5.59 -9.42 14.19
N SER A 140 -6.12 -10.61 13.91
CA SER A 140 -6.09 -11.16 12.55
C SER A 140 -6.89 -10.30 11.57
N LYS A 141 -8.02 -9.75 12.01
CA LYS A 141 -8.79 -8.78 11.21
C LYS A 141 -8.03 -7.47 11.03
N LEU A 142 -7.30 -7.01 12.04
CA LEU A 142 -6.44 -5.83 11.94
C LEU A 142 -5.32 -6.04 10.90
N GLU A 143 -4.68 -7.21 10.90
CA GLU A 143 -3.67 -7.59 9.89
C GLU A 143 -4.25 -7.58 8.48
N GLU A 144 -5.43 -8.18 8.29
CA GLU A 144 -6.15 -8.18 7.01
C GLU A 144 -6.45 -6.75 6.52
N LEU A 145 -7.00 -5.89 7.39
CA LEU A 145 -7.32 -4.50 7.06
C LEU A 145 -6.09 -3.66 6.71
N LEU A 146 -4.92 -4.01 7.25
CA LEU A 146 -3.65 -3.34 6.96
C LEU A 146 -2.91 -3.96 5.76
N GLY A 147 -3.38 -5.11 5.24
CA GLY A 147 -2.70 -5.87 4.20
C GLY A 147 -1.38 -6.49 4.68
N LEU A 148 -1.33 -6.93 5.94
CA LEU A 148 -0.17 -7.61 6.53
C LEU A 148 -0.35 -9.13 6.50
N ASP A 149 0.76 -9.86 6.43
CA ASP A 149 0.74 -11.32 6.55
C ASP A 149 0.25 -11.75 7.94
N PRO A 150 -0.49 -12.87 8.05
CA PRO A 150 -0.99 -13.35 9.34
C PRO A 150 0.13 -13.56 10.38
N GLY A 151 -0.08 -13.02 11.59
CA GLY A 151 0.86 -13.10 12.71
C GLY A 151 1.94 -12.01 12.74
N THR A 152 2.00 -11.13 11.74
CA THR A 152 2.93 -9.97 11.68
C THR A 152 2.85 -9.08 12.94
N LEU A 153 1.66 -8.91 13.51
CA LEU A 153 1.40 -8.06 14.66
C LEU A 153 1.52 -8.79 16.01
N GLY A 154 1.79 -10.09 16.00
CA GLY A 154 1.89 -10.90 17.21
C GLY A 154 0.60 -10.92 18.03
N THR A 155 0.72 -11.05 19.35
CA THR A 155 -0.45 -11.16 20.25
C THR A 155 -0.82 -9.87 20.96
N ASN A 156 0.08 -8.87 20.98
CA ASN A 156 -0.11 -7.61 21.70
C ASN A 156 0.38 -6.44 20.84
N PRO A 157 -0.34 -6.09 19.75
CA PRO A 157 0.09 -5.04 18.86
C PRO A 157 0.22 -3.70 19.57
N VAL A 158 1.25 -2.96 19.17
CA VAL A 158 1.59 -1.65 19.68
C VAL A 158 1.37 -0.63 18.59
N ARG A 159 0.61 0.41 18.93
CA ARG A 159 0.48 1.61 18.13
C ARG A 159 1.57 2.59 18.50
N ILE A 160 2.22 3.12 17.47
CA ILE A 160 3.22 4.18 17.57
C ILE A 160 2.68 5.39 16.83
N ASP A 161 2.39 6.46 17.56
CA ASP A 161 1.94 7.73 17.00
C ASP A 161 3.09 8.75 16.98
N ILE A 162 3.25 9.42 15.84
CA ILE A 162 4.23 10.49 15.62
C ILE A 162 3.45 11.72 15.15
N LEU A 163 3.23 12.67 16.06
CA LEU A 163 2.36 13.83 15.80
C LEU A 163 3.03 14.89 14.91
N SER A 164 4.35 14.90 14.83
CA SER A 164 5.11 15.87 14.04
C SER A 164 6.26 15.17 13.31
N PRO A 165 5.95 14.33 12.30
CA PRO A 165 6.95 13.57 11.58
C PRO A 165 7.95 14.49 10.88
N LYS A 166 9.19 14.03 10.78
CA LYS A 166 10.23 14.67 9.96
C LYS A 166 10.38 13.92 8.65
N GLY A 167 10.69 14.64 7.58
CA GLY A 167 10.94 14.06 6.26
C GLY A 167 9.73 13.34 5.64
N LEU A 168 8.50 13.75 5.96
CA LEU A 168 7.30 13.19 5.34
C LEU A 168 7.39 13.30 3.81
N ARG A 169 7.33 12.16 3.11
CA ARG A 169 7.52 12.07 1.66
C ARG A 169 6.81 10.86 1.06
N MET A 170 6.61 10.90 -0.26
CA MET A 170 6.13 9.74 -1.00
C MET A 170 7.12 8.58 -0.90
N PRO A 171 6.66 7.33 -0.76
CA PRO A 171 7.55 6.18 -0.86
C PRO A 171 8.03 6.03 -2.31
N SER A 172 9.31 5.75 -2.46
CA SER A 172 9.97 5.46 -3.74
C SER A 172 10.05 3.95 -4.03
N GLY A 173 9.83 3.12 -3.01
CA GLY A 173 10.05 1.69 -3.06
C GLY A 173 11.52 1.30 -2.89
N ASN A 174 12.42 2.27 -2.70
CA ASN A 174 13.84 2.03 -2.39
C ASN A 174 14.09 1.88 -0.88
N GLU A 175 13.11 2.18 -0.04
CA GLU A 175 13.24 2.13 1.42
C GLU A 175 13.48 0.71 1.91
N LEU A 176 14.27 0.55 2.98
CA LEU A 176 14.60 -0.78 3.52
C LEU A 176 13.35 -1.62 3.83
N GLY A 177 12.29 -0.99 4.33
CA GLY A 177 11.01 -1.64 4.61
C GLY A 177 10.12 -1.95 3.39
N ALA A 178 10.48 -1.53 2.17
CA ALA A 178 9.67 -1.81 0.99
C ALA A 178 9.72 -3.30 0.63
N SER A 179 8.55 -3.95 0.62
CA SER A 179 8.38 -5.37 0.32
C SER A 179 8.32 -5.64 -1.19
N LEU A 180 8.24 -6.91 -1.58
CA LEU A 180 7.99 -7.32 -2.97
C LEU A 180 6.58 -6.95 -3.45
N GLN A 181 5.65 -6.62 -2.55
CA GLN A 181 4.27 -6.21 -2.87
C GLN A 181 4.09 -4.69 -2.95
N TRP A 182 5.14 -3.90 -2.70
CA TRP A 182 5.07 -2.44 -2.76
C TRP A 182 4.53 -1.94 -4.11
N LEU A 183 3.72 -0.88 -4.12
CA LEU A 183 3.19 -0.29 -5.36
C LEU A 183 3.62 1.19 -5.48
N PRO A 184 3.97 1.67 -6.68
CA PRO A 184 4.09 3.10 -6.95
C PRO A 184 2.77 3.82 -6.66
N GLY A 185 2.82 5.06 -6.17
CA GLY A 185 1.63 5.89 -5.96
C GLY A 185 1.23 6.11 -4.51
N GLY A 186 1.88 5.46 -3.54
CA GLY A 186 1.69 5.76 -2.11
C GLY A 186 0.49 5.07 -1.48
N TYR A 187 0.12 3.89 -1.98
CA TYR A 187 -0.90 3.04 -1.38
C TYR A 187 -0.34 1.63 -1.21
N THR A 188 -0.65 0.99 -0.09
CA THR A 188 -0.40 -0.45 0.09
C THR A 188 -1.23 -1.24 -0.93
N ALA A 189 -0.89 -2.50 -1.20
CA ALA A 189 -1.73 -3.38 -2.03
C ALA A 189 -3.16 -3.58 -1.47
N GLY A 190 -3.37 -3.29 -0.18
CA GLY A 190 -4.68 -3.28 0.47
C GLY A 190 -5.47 -1.97 0.32
N GLY A 191 -4.93 -0.97 -0.40
CA GLY A 191 -5.56 0.32 -0.63
C GLY A 191 -5.44 1.32 0.53
N VAL A 192 -4.52 1.09 1.47
CA VAL A 192 -4.25 2.01 2.59
C VAL A 192 -3.25 3.08 2.11
N PRO A 193 -3.56 4.39 2.23
CA PRO A 193 -2.58 5.44 2.00
C PRO A 193 -1.34 5.26 2.87
N GLU A 194 -0.17 5.26 2.24
CA GLU A 194 1.13 5.18 2.90
C GLU A 194 2.06 6.33 2.50
N ALA A 195 2.94 6.67 3.42
CA ALA A 195 4.04 7.61 3.22
C ALA A 195 5.27 7.10 3.97
N THR A 196 6.42 7.72 3.71
CA THR A 196 7.62 7.48 4.51
C THR A 196 8.03 8.74 5.26
N ILE A 197 8.64 8.52 6.42
CA ILE A 197 9.19 9.58 7.28
C ILE A 197 10.62 9.21 7.64
N ASP A 198 11.37 10.19 8.13
CA ASP A 198 12.66 9.93 8.77
C ASP A 198 12.49 9.03 10.01
N PRO A 199 13.54 8.29 10.41
CA PRO A 199 13.51 7.49 11.63
C PRO A 199 13.15 8.36 12.83
N ALA A 200 12.20 7.92 13.66
CA ALA A 200 11.69 8.68 14.78
C ALA A 200 12.47 8.33 16.07
N PRO A 201 13.31 9.22 16.61
CA PRO A 201 14.07 8.94 17.82
C PRO A 201 13.17 8.76 19.04
N ILE A 202 13.70 8.10 20.08
CA ILE A 202 13.05 8.03 21.40
C ILE A 202 12.66 9.44 21.86
N GLY A 203 11.43 9.59 22.37
CA GLY A 203 10.88 10.87 22.83
C GLY A 203 10.17 11.68 21.74
N THR A 204 10.20 11.23 20.48
CA THR A 204 9.45 11.87 19.37
C THR A 204 8.16 11.14 18.98
N TYR A 205 7.88 10.01 19.63
CA TYR A 205 6.72 9.17 19.39
C TYR A 205 6.04 8.75 20.70
N ILE A 206 4.78 8.37 20.61
CA ILE A 206 3.98 7.79 21.70
C ILE A 206 3.71 6.33 21.33
N ALA A 207 4.11 5.39 22.19
CA ALA A 207 3.84 3.97 21.99
C ALA A 207 2.81 3.45 23.01
N LYS A 208 1.77 2.74 22.53
CA LYS A 208 0.71 2.17 23.38
C LYS A 208 0.23 0.83 22.82
N THR A 209 0.07 -0.18 23.66
CA THR A 209 -0.61 -1.42 23.28
C THR A 209 -2.07 -1.15 22.92
N LEU A 210 -2.56 -1.75 21.84
CA LEU A 210 -3.89 -1.48 21.29
C LEU A 210 -5.03 -2.09 22.11
N PHE A 211 -4.88 -3.34 22.51
CA PHE A 211 -5.92 -4.15 23.14
C PHE A 211 -5.44 -4.60 24.51
N ASN A 212 -5.57 -3.71 25.50
CA ASN A 212 -5.33 -4.01 26.91
C ASN A 212 -6.60 -3.74 27.72
#